data_AF-A0A3N5LLW0-F1
#
_entry.id   AF-A0A3N5LLW0-F1
#
_cell.length_a   1.000
_cell.length_b   1.000
_cell.length_c   1.000
_cell.angle_alpha   90.00
_cell.angle_beta   90.00
_cell.angle_gamma   90.00
#
_symmetry.space_group_name_H-M   'P 1'
#
loop_
_entity.id
_entity.type
_entity.pdbx_description
1 polymer ?
#
loop_
_entity_poly.entity_id
_entity_poly.type
_entity_poly.pdbx_seq_one_letter_code
_entity_poly.pdbx_strand_id
1 'polypeptide(L)'
;MLGVVLPDTCGPGGDLFALVHLPGGDVPLAVNSSGRAGSNADAAALRDRGLSEIPIQSHHTITVPGCVDGWEALLERLGTTTLGDALGPAISLAADGFPVSSELSASLGRYQDRIASQPSAFELYPDGAAPEPGAVIRRPALARTLSSLAAGGRSAFFGGEVGSAIIEVCRGAITRGDLDVVQTEWIDPLGL
;
A
#
# COMPACT_ATOMS: atom_id res chain seq x y z
N MET A 1 10.16 -4.06 3.01
CA MET A 1 10.73 -5.03 2.06
C MET A 1 9.68 -5.61 1.12
N LEU A 2 8.65 -6.31 1.61
CA LEU A 2 7.67 -6.98 0.74
C LEU A 2 6.99 -6.04 -0.27
N GLY A 3 6.57 -4.84 0.14
CA GLY A 3 5.98 -3.85 -0.77
C GLY A 3 6.90 -3.34 -1.91
N VAL A 4 8.20 -3.66 -1.86
CA VAL A 4 9.16 -3.38 -2.93
C VAL A 4 9.26 -4.57 -3.88
N VAL A 5 9.47 -5.77 -3.34
CA VAL A 5 9.85 -6.97 -4.11
C VAL A 5 8.69 -7.88 -4.49
N LEU A 6 7.53 -7.76 -3.82
CA LEU A 6 6.29 -8.47 -4.14
C LEU A 6 5.13 -7.47 -4.37
N PRO A 7 5.28 -6.49 -5.29
CA PRO A 7 4.29 -5.44 -5.51
C PRO A 7 2.94 -5.96 -6.00
N ASP A 8 2.89 -7.18 -6.50
CA ASP A 8 1.68 -7.88 -6.92
C ASP A 8 0.84 -8.43 -5.75
N THR A 9 1.35 -8.34 -4.52
CA THR A 9 0.67 -8.87 -3.32
C THR A 9 0.41 -7.81 -2.26
N CYS A 10 1.30 -6.83 -2.09
CA CYS A 10 1.19 -5.83 -1.03
C CYS A 10 2.00 -4.57 -1.34
N GLY A 11 1.76 -3.51 -0.54
CA GLY A 11 2.50 -2.26 -0.64
C GLY A 11 1.99 -1.20 0.33
N PRO A 12 2.65 -0.03 0.39
CA PRO A 12 2.21 1.08 1.23
C PRO A 12 0.85 1.66 0.82
N GLY A 13 0.36 1.34 -0.39
CA GLY A 13 -0.98 1.69 -0.86
C GLY A 13 -2.08 0.69 -0.49
N GLY A 14 -1.77 -0.33 0.31
CA GLY A 14 -2.76 -1.30 0.80
C GLY A 14 -3.03 -1.17 2.30
N ASP A 15 -3.39 -2.29 2.93
CA ASP A 15 -3.78 -2.39 4.32
C ASP A 15 -2.82 -3.27 5.13
N LEU A 16 -2.97 -3.27 6.46
CA LEU A 16 -2.20 -4.11 7.36
C LEU A 16 -3.05 -4.68 8.49
N PHE A 17 -2.83 -5.96 8.79
CA PHE A 17 -3.30 -6.62 10.01
C PHE A 17 -2.11 -7.29 10.68
N ALA A 18 -2.11 -7.33 12.02
CA ALA A 18 -1.08 -8.01 12.78
C ALA A 18 -1.63 -8.59 14.07
N LEU A 19 -1.16 -9.79 14.41
CA LEU A 19 -1.24 -10.36 15.75
C LEU A 19 0.18 -10.39 16.30
N VAL A 20 0.43 -9.72 17.42
CA VAL A 20 1.76 -9.62 18.03
C VAL A 20 1.74 -10.26 19.41
N HIS A 21 2.41 -11.40 19.52
CA HIS A 21 2.55 -12.10 20.79
C HIS A 21 3.79 -11.58 21.53
N LEU A 22 3.58 -11.03 22.72
CA LEU A 22 4.67 -10.57 23.57
C LEU A 22 5.15 -11.70 24.49
N PRO A 23 6.42 -11.73 24.88
CA PRO A 23 6.90 -12.68 25.89
C PRO A 23 6.10 -12.55 27.19
N GLY A 24 5.57 -13.68 27.68
CA GLY A 24 4.78 -13.73 28.91
C GLY A 24 3.34 -13.19 28.81
N GLY A 25 2.89 -12.79 27.61
CA GLY A 25 1.49 -12.44 27.38
C GLY A 25 0.65 -13.67 27.07
N ASP A 26 -0.52 -13.81 27.69
CA ASP A 26 -1.44 -14.92 27.41
C ASP A 26 -2.31 -14.68 26.15
N VAL A 27 -2.47 -13.42 25.75
CA VAL A 27 -3.29 -12.99 24.61
C VAL A 27 -2.44 -12.09 23.70
N PRO A 28 -2.44 -12.31 22.37
CA PRO A 28 -1.70 -11.44 21.45
C PRO A 28 -2.35 -10.05 21.36
N LEU A 29 -1.53 -9.03 21.11
CA LEU A 29 -2.06 -7.74 20.67
C LEU A 29 -2.56 -7.88 19.23
N ALA A 30 -3.72 -7.29 18.91
CA ALA A 30 -4.24 -7.27 17.55
C ALA A 30 -4.32 -5.85 16.99
N VAL A 31 -3.85 -5.69 15.76
CA VAL A 31 -3.94 -4.45 15.00
C VAL A 31 -4.78 -4.69 13.75
N ASN A 32 -5.75 -3.80 13.54
CA ASN A 32 -6.49 -3.67 12.30
C ASN A 32 -6.14 -2.30 11.70
N SER A 33 -5.49 -2.29 10.55
CA SER A 33 -5.23 -1.09 9.75
C SER A 33 -5.81 -1.29 8.35
N SER A 34 -7.07 -1.72 8.28
CA SER A 34 -7.85 -1.74 7.05
C SER A 34 -8.34 -0.35 6.70
N GLY A 35 -8.15 0.02 5.45
CA GLY A 35 -8.61 1.27 4.91
C GLY A 35 -10.12 1.42 4.90
N ARG A 36 -10.61 2.56 5.37
CA ARG A 36 -12.02 2.93 5.26
C ARG A 36 -12.32 3.44 3.85
N ALA A 37 -13.56 3.27 3.42
CA ALA A 37 -14.06 3.95 2.23
C ALA A 37 -14.01 5.47 2.43
N GLY A 38 -13.72 6.21 1.37
CA GLY A 38 -13.73 7.68 1.43
C GLY A 38 -15.12 8.22 1.77
N SER A 39 -15.17 9.38 2.40
CA SER A 39 -16.41 10.03 2.85
C SER A 39 -17.44 10.30 1.75
N ASN A 40 -17.00 10.38 0.48
CA ASN A 40 -17.87 10.55 -0.68
C ASN A 40 -18.25 9.23 -1.38
N ALA A 41 -17.89 8.08 -0.81
CA ALA A 41 -18.34 6.78 -1.31
C ALA A 41 -19.85 6.60 -1.04
N ASP A 42 -20.64 6.48 -2.10
CA ASP A 42 -22.10 6.38 -2.02
C ASP A 42 -22.62 5.12 -2.73
N ALA A 43 -22.95 4.11 -1.93
CA ALA A 43 -23.50 2.85 -2.44
C ALA A 43 -24.90 3.00 -3.04
N ALA A 44 -25.72 3.96 -2.58
CA ALA A 44 -27.04 4.20 -3.14
C ALA A 44 -26.91 4.79 -4.55
N ALA A 45 -26.07 5.82 -4.73
CA ALA A 45 -25.81 6.41 -6.03
C ALA A 45 -25.24 5.41 -7.05
N LEU A 46 -24.41 4.46 -6.61
CA LEU A 46 -23.93 3.38 -7.48
C LEU A 46 -25.06 2.44 -7.92
N ARG A 47 -25.97 2.09 -7.01
CA ARG A 47 -27.14 1.26 -7.34
C ARG A 47 -28.12 2.00 -8.26
N ASP A 48 -28.32 3.30 -8.05
CA ASP A 48 -29.17 4.13 -8.91
C ASP A 48 -28.61 4.24 -10.34
N ARG A 49 -27.28 4.11 -10.50
CA ARG A 49 -26.60 3.98 -11.80
C ARG A 49 -26.67 2.57 -12.39
N GLY A 50 -27.37 1.64 -11.74
CA GLY A 50 -27.58 0.27 -12.20
C GLY A 50 -26.44 -0.70 -11.84
N LEU A 51 -25.51 -0.33 -10.96
CA LEU A 51 -24.46 -1.24 -10.54
C LEU A 51 -24.97 -2.21 -9.47
N SER A 52 -24.83 -3.51 -9.73
CA SER A 52 -25.07 -4.59 -8.76
C SER A 52 -23.81 -5.01 -7.99
N GLU A 53 -22.63 -4.63 -8.48
CA GLU A 53 -21.32 -4.88 -7.88
C GLU A 53 -20.38 -3.71 -8.20
N ILE A 54 -19.28 -3.59 -7.44
CA ILE A 54 -18.22 -2.63 -7.74
C ILE A 54 -17.32 -3.25 -8.81
N PRO A 55 -17.20 -2.67 -10.02
CA PRO A 55 -16.34 -3.23 -11.07
C PRO A 55 -14.88 -3.18 -10.63
N ILE A 56 -14.15 -4.29 -10.79
CA ILE A 56 -12.80 -4.47 -10.23
C ILE A 56 -11.77 -3.41 -10.67
N GLN A 57 -11.95 -2.81 -11.85
CA GLN A 57 -11.06 -1.76 -12.38
C GLN A 57 -11.59 -0.33 -12.13
N SER A 58 -12.69 -0.19 -11.40
CA SER A 58 -13.25 1.12 -11.07
C SER A 58 -12.52 1.74 -9.89
N HIS A 59 -12.34 3.05 -9.90
CA HIS A 59 -11.83 3.82 -8.76
C HIS A 59 -12.65 3.64 -7.47
N HIS A 60 -13.91 3.18 -7.58
CA HIS A 60 -14.75 2.83 -6.43
C HIS A 60 -14.24 1.61 -5.63
N THR A 61 -13.26 0.86 -6.14
CA THR A 61 -12.60 -0.23 -5.38
C THR A 61 -11.52 0.28 -4.42
N ILE A 62 -11.17 1.56 -4.48
CA ILE A 62 -10.07 2.14 -3.71
C ILE A 62 -10.61 2.63 -2.35
N THR A 63 -9.97 2.18 -1.28
CA THR A 63 -10.13 2.69 0.09
C THR A 63 -8.91 3.52 0.50
N VAL A 64 -8.99 4.24 1.63
CA VAL A 64 -7.84 4.97 2.19
C VAL A 64 -6.78 3.95 2.63
N PRO A 65 -5.54 3.95 2.10
CA PRO A 65 -4.54 2.95 2.50
C PRO A 65 -4.24 2.97 4.00
N GLY A 66 -4.39 1.83 4.69
CA GLY A 66 -4.09 1.74 6.13
C GLY A 66 -2.71 1.20 6.48
N CYS A 67 -1.94 0.68 5.52
CA CYS A 67 -0.66 0.00 5.78
C CYS A 67 0.39 0.89 6.46
N VAL A 68 0.50 2.15 6.01
CA VAL A 68 1.44 3.13 6.59
C VAL A 68 1.10 3.42 8.06
N ASP A 69 -0.18 3.63 8.36
CA ASP A 69 -0.65 3.86 9.72
C ASP A 69 -0.35 2.65 10.61
N GLY A 70 -0.53 1.44 10.07
CA GLY A 70 -0.21 0.19 10.77
C GLY A 70 1.28 0.05 11.09
N TRP A 71 2.17 0.43 10.15
CA TRP A 71 3.62 0.43 10.41
C TRP A 71 4.00 1.43 11.51
N GLU A 72 3.48 2.65 11.46
CA GLU A 72 3.75 3.66 12.49
C GLU A 72 3.23 3.22 13.85
N ALA A 73 1.99 2.75 13.94
CA ALA A 73 1.40 2.31 15.21
C ALA A 73 2.16 1.13 15.84
N LEU A 74 2.62 0.17 15.03
CA LEU A 74 3.42 -0.96 15.51
C LEU A 74 4.79 -0.49 16.01
N LEU A 75 5.47 0.39 15.27
CA LEU A 75 6.77 0.92 15.67
C LEU A 75 6.68 1.83 16.90
N GLU A 76 5.66 2.68 16.99
CA GLU A 76 5.44 3.57 18.13
C GLU A 76 5.20 2.75 19.41
N ARG A 77 4.38 1.70 19.33
CA ARG A 77 4.02 0.91 20.51
C ARG A 77 5.07 -0.13 20.89
N LEU A 78 5.70 -0.78 19.91
CA LEU A 78 6.50 -2.00 20.09
C LEU A 78 7.91 -1.92 19.48
N GLY A 79 8.19 -0.90 18.68
CA GLY A 79 9.43 -0.76 17.95
C GLY A 79 10.63 -0.40 18.84
N THR A 80 11.81 -0.75 18.35
CA THR A 80 13.11 -0.37 18.95
C THR A 80 13.98 0.42 17.97
N THR A 81 13.39 0.83 16.84
CA THR A 81 14.05 1.53 15.74
C THR A 81 13.11 2.57 15.16
N THR A 82 13.65 3.52 14.39
CA THR A 82 12.83 4.54 13.73
C THR A 82 12.17 3.99 12.47
N LEU A 83 11.09 4.63 12.00
CA LEU A 83 10.50 4.30 10.69
C LEU A 83 11.52 4.44 9.57
N GLY A 84 12.37 5.46 9.62
CA GLY A 84 13.41 5.69 8.62
C GLY A 84 14.44 4.56 8.56
N ASP A 85 14.94 4.12 9.72
CA ASP A 85 15.87 2.99 9.80
C ASP A 85 15.23 1.69 9.30
N ALA A 86 13.97 1.43 9.67
CA ALA A 86 13.22 0.26 9.23
C ALA A 86 12.96 0.25 7.71
N LEU A 87 12.74 1.42 7.10
CA LEU A 87 12.51 1.56 5.66
C LEU A 87 13.80 1.62 4.83
N GLY A 88 14.94 1.95 5.43
CA GLY A 88 16.23 2.10 4.76
C GLY A 88 16.57 0.97 3.77
N PRO A 89 16.53 -0.31 4.18
CA PRO A 89 16.80 -1.43 3.28
C PRO A 89 15.83 -1.50 2.09
N ALA A 90 14.56 -1.16 2.29
CA ALA A 90 13.55 -1.16 1.22
C ALA A 90 13.77 0.01 0.24
N ILE A 91 14.18 1.16 0.74
CA ILE A 91 14.55 2.34 -0.06
C ILE A 91 15.74 2.01 -0.95
N SER A 92 16.83 1.47 -0.39
CA SER A 92 18.01 1.06 -1.16
C SER A 92 17.64 0.03 -2.22
N LEU A 93 16.87 -0.99 -1.87
CA LEU A 93 16.49 -2.03 -2.83
C LEU A 93 15.60 -1.50 -3.96
N ALA A 94 14.69 -0.56 -3.66
CA ALA A 94 13.87 0.09 -4.67
C ALA A 94 14.72 0.98 -5.60
N ALA A 95 15.74 1.68 -5.08
CA ALA A 95 16.61 2.55 -5.87
C ALA A 95 17.62 1.75 -6.71
N ASP A 96 18.36 0.84 -6.08
CA ASP A 96 19.48 0.10 -6.67
C ASP A 96 18.99 -1.05 -7.57
N GLY A 97 17.82 -1.57 -7.24
CA GLY A 97 17.12 -2.63 -7.95
C GLY A 97 17.28 -4.01 -7.33
N PHE A 98 16.46 -4.94 -7.80
CA PHE A 98 16.46 -6.33 -7.35
C PHE A 98 16.13 -7.29 -8.50
N PRO A 99 16.63 -8.54 -8.45
CA PRO A 99 16.28 -9.55 -9.44
C PRO A 99 14.81 -9.97 -9.29
N VAL A 100 14.09 -9.99 -10.39
CA VAL A 100 12.70 -10.45 -10.47
C VAL A 100 12.64 -11.96 -10.22
N SER A 101 11.76 -12.41 -9.32
CA SER A 101 11.54 -13.85 -9.11
C SER A 101 10.70 -14.47 -10.23
N SER A 102 10.68 -15.81 -10.30
CA SER A 102 9.78 -16.54 -11.20
C SER A 102 8.31 -16.18 -10.97
N GLU A 103 7.92 -16.02 -9.71
CA GLU A 103 6.55 -15.72 -9.30
C GLU A 103 6.16 -14.29 -9.72
N LEU A 104 7.04 -13.32 -9.46
CA LEU A 104 6.78 -11.93 -9.85
C LEU A 104 6.73 -11.78 -11.37
N SER A 105 7.64 -12.39 -12.12
CA SER A 105 7.61 -12.38 -13.59
C SER A 105 6.30 -12.96 -14.13
N ALA A 106 5.88 -14.13 -13.63
CA ALA A 106 4.62 -14.75 -14.01
C ALA A 106 3.39 -13.88 -13.66
N SER A 107 3.40 -13.24 -12.49
CA SER A 107 2.34 -12.35 -12.03
C SER A 107 2.23 -11.09 -12.91
N LEU A 108 3.36 -10.44 -13.20
CA LEU A 108 3.42 -9.28 -14.09
C LEU A 108 2.98 -9.64 -15.52
N GLY A 109 3.38 -10.81 -16.03
CA GLY A 109 2.93 -11.31 -17.33
C GLY A 109 1.42 -11.54 -17.38
N ARG A 110 0.84 -12.13 -16.33
CA ARG A 110 -0.62 -12.35 -16.23
C ARG A 110 -1.43 -11.06 -16.27
N TYR A 111 -0.92 -9.98 -15.69
CA TYR A 111 -1.64 -8.72 -15.58
C TYR A 111 -1.20 -7.64 -16.58
N GLN A 112 -0.28 -7.96 -17.50
CA GLN A 112 0.32 -6.99 -18.42
C GLN A 112 -0.74 -6.21 -19.21
N ASP A 113 -1.71 -6.89 -19.83
CA ASP A 113 -2.77 -6.26 -20.62
C ASP A 113 -3.63 -5.27 -19.83
N ARG A 114 -3.67 -5.43 -18.49
CA ARG A 114 -4.46 -4.59 -17.58
C ARG A 114 -3.66 -3.48 -16.92
N ILE A 115 -2.35 -3.68 -16.73
CA ILE A 115 -1.52 -2.81 -15.88
C ILE A 115 -0.49 -2.04 -16.70
N ALA A 116 0.12 -2.63 -17.74
CA ALA A 116 1.28 -2.04 -18.42
C ALA A 116 0.97 -0.71 -19.12
N SER A 117 -0.30 -0.46 -19.48
CA SER A 117 -0.74 0.82 -20.07
C SER A 117 -0.95 1.93 -19.03
N GLN A 118 -0.93 1.61 -17.74
CA GLN A 118 -1.08 2.62 -16.70
C GLN A 118 0.21 3.45 -16.59
N PRO A 119 0.12 4.79 -16.48
CA PRO A 119 1.31 5.65 -16.37
C PRO A 119 2.26 5.28 -15.23
N SER A 120 1.74 4.69 -14.15
CA SER A 120 2.53 4.26 -12.98
C SER A 120 3.23 2.91 -13.15
N ALA A 121 2.95 2.16 -14.21
CA ALA A 121 3.43 0.79 -14.38
C ALA A 121 4.85 0.69 -14.97
N PHE A 122 5.40 1.80 -15.49
CA PHE A 122 6.66 1.79 -16.24
C PHE A 122 7.86 1.20 -15.47
N GLU A 123 7.90 1.31 -14.14
CA GLU A 123 8.97 0.72 -13.32
C GLU A 123 8.88 -0.82 -13.22
N LEU A 124 7.69 -1.38 -13.43
CA LEU A 124 7.44 -2.82 -13.43
C LEU A 124 7.53 -3.42 -14.84
N TYR A 125 7.35 -2.60 -15.88
CA TYR A 125 7.44 -2.97 -17.29
C TYR A 125 8.41 -2.04 -18.03
N PRO A 126 9.72 -2.01 -17.67
CA PRO A 126 10.67 -1.04 -18.21
C PRO A 126 10.84 -1.12 -19.73
N ASP A 127 10.71 -2.31 -20.30
CA ASP A 127 10.76 -2.56 -21.76
C ASP A 127 9.35 -2.69 -22.37
N GLY A 128 8.31 -2.26 -21.66
CA GLY A 128 6.91 -2.41 -22.07
C GLY A 128 6.33 -3.82 -21.92
N ALA A 129 7.11 -4.76 -21.40
CA ALA A 129 6.72 -6.14 -21.15
C ALA A 129 7.21 -6.62 -19.77
N ALA A 130 6.59 -7.69 -19.26
CA ALA A 130 6.96 -8.30 -18.00
C ALA A 130 8.43 -8.77 -18.06
N PRO A 131 9.28 -8.42 -17.09
CA PRO A 131 10.67 -8.87 -17.08
C PRO A 131 10.78 -10.38 -16.89
N GLU A 132 11.80 -10.98 -17.49
CA GLU A 132 12.16 -12.38 -17.27
C GLU A 132 12.69 -12.61 -15.84
N PRO A 133 12.57 -13.84 -15.29
CA PRO A 133 13.17 -14.17 -14.01
C PRO A 133 14.68 -13.88 -14.00
N GLY A 134 15.16 -13.25 -12.93
CA GLY A 134 16.54 -12.81 -12.77
C GLY A 134 16.87 -11.45 -13.39
N ALA A 135 16.01 -10.88 -14.24
CA ALA A 135 16.16 -9.51 -14.72
C ALA A 135 16.09 -8.54 -13.53
N VAL A 136 16.92 -7.49 -13.54
CA VAL A 136 16.95 -6.50 -12.46
C VAL A 136 16.01 -5.35 -12.81
N ILE A 137 14.98 -5.13 -11.99
CA ILE A 137 14.14 -3.93 -12.06
C ILE A 137 14.50 -2.92 -10.98
N ARG A 138 14.27 -1.64 -11.28
CA ARG A 138 14.45 -0.52 -10.36
C ARG A 138 13.14 0.24 -10.23
N ARG A 139 12.87 0.72 -9.02
CA ARG A 139 11.65 1.43 -8.65
C ARG A 139 11.97 2.79 -7.99
N PRO A 140 12.69 3.70 -8.66
CA PRO A 140 13.15 4.96 -8.09
C PRO A 140 12.02 5.89 -7.62
N ALA A 141 10.84 5.86 -8.25
CA ALA A 141 9.66 6.60 -7.78
C ALA A 141 9.14 6.04 -6.46
N LEU A 142 9.09 4.71 -6.30
CA LEU A 142 8.80 4.11 -5.01
C LEU A 142 9.90 4.45 -3.98
N ALA A 143 11.18 4.43 -4.37
CA ALA A 143 12.27 4.80 -3.46
C ALA A 143 12.11 6.24 -2.94
N ARG A 144 11.74 7.20 -3.80
CA ARG A 144 11.42 8.58 -3.39
C ARG A 144 10.23 8.64 -2.44
N THR A 145 9.18 7.89 -2.76
CA THR A 145 7.97 7.79 -1.92
C THR A 145 8.32 7.27 -0.52
N LEU A 146 9.06 6.17 -0.44
CA LEU A 146 9.49 5.57 0.83
C LEU A 146 10.48 6.47 1.58
N SER A 147 11.31 7.24 0.87
CA SER A 147 12.21 8.23 1.49
C SER A 147 11.45 9.40 2.12
N SER A 148 10.40 9.88 1.46
CA SER A 148 9.51 10.91 2.03
C SER A 148 8.80 10.40 3.28
N LEU A 149 8.29 9.17 3.23
CA LEU A 149 7.70 8.48 4.38
C LEU A 149 8.72 8.30 5.52
N ALA A 150 9.93 7.86 5.22
CA ALA A 150 11.00 7.70 6.21
C ALA A 150 11.35 9.02 6.93
N ALA A 151 11.31 10.15 6.22
CA ALA A 151 11.70 11.45 6.75
C ALA A 151 10.58 12.17 7.51
N GLY A 152 9.32 12.04 7.07
CA GLY A 152 8.20 12.82 7.61
C GLY A 152 6.96 12.01 7.97
N GLY A 153 7.07 10.69 8.01
CA GLY A 153 6.01 9.78 8.43
C GLY A 153 4.76 9.84 7.55
N ARG A 154 3.65 9.37 8.12
CA ARG A 154 2.29 9.44 7.56
C ARG A 154 1.97 10.82 6.99
N SER A 155 2.31 11.88 7.73
CA SER A 155 2.01 13.25 7.33
C SER A 155 2.69 13.64 6.01
N ALA A 156 3.94 13.23 5.79
CA ALA A 156 4.62 13.50 4.52
C ALA A 156 4.08 12.63 3.39
N PHE A 157 3.75 11.36 3.67
CA PHE A 157 3.21 10.43 2.68
C PHE A 157 1.83 10.89 2.17
N PHE A 158 0.85 11.05 3.05
CA PHE A 158 -0.49 11.47 2.64
C PHE A 158 -0.58 12.97 2.36
N GLY A 159 0.19 13.82 3.04
CA GLY A 159 0.22 15.26 2.76
C GLY A 159 0.92 15.63 1.44
N GLY A 160 1.74 14.73 0.90
CA GLY A 160 2.56 14.97 -0.29
C GLY A 160 1.94 14.52 -1.61
N GLU A 161 2.82 14.10 -2.53
CA GLU A 161 2.48 13.65 -3.89
C GLU A 161 1.55 12.44 -3.87
N VAL A 162 1.75 11.49 -2.95
CA VAL A 162 0.95 10.25 -2.89
C VAL A 162 -0.50 10.55 -2.55
N GLY A 163 -0.78 11.32 -1.49
CA GLY A 163 -2.16 11.64 -1.17
C GLY A 163 -2.86 12.48 -2.24
N SER A 164 -2.12 13.35 -2.93
CA SER A 164 -2.65 14.09 -4.08
C SER A 164 -3.02 13.15 -5.24
N ALA A 165 -2.15 12.18 -5.55
CA ALA A 165 -2.43 11.15 -6.57
C ALA A 165 -3.60 10.24 -6.19
N ILE A 166 -3.76 9.88 -4.91
CA ILE A 166 -4.91 9.10 -4.42
C ILE A 166 -6.23 9.86 -4.66
N ILE A 167 -6.30 11.14 -4.27
CA ILE A 167 -7.51 11.95 -4.45
C ILE A 167 -7.86 12.08 -5.94
N GLU A 168 -6.86 12.30 -6.79
CA GLU A 168 -7.03 12.43 -8.25
C GLU A 168 -7.58 11.14 -8.86
N VAL A 169 -6.95 9.98 -8.60
CA VAL A 169 -7.38 8.71 -9.18
C VAL A 169 -8.76 8.28 -8.66
N CYS A 170 -9.08 8.64 -7.41
CA CYS A 170 -10.38 8.39 -6.79
C CYS A 170 -11.46 9.37 -7.25
N ARG A 171 -11.15 10.36 -8.09
CA ARG A 171 -12.11 11.33 -8.64
C ARG A 171 -12.95 12.00 -7.55
N GLY A 172 -12.33 12.28 -6.40
CA GLY A 172 -12.97 12.92 -5.25
C GLY A 172 -13.80 11.99 -4.34
N ALA A 173 -13.83 10.67 -4.59
CA ALA A 173 -14.45 9.71 -3.66
C ALA A 173 -13.71 9.65 -2.31
N ILE A 174 -12.37 9.78 -2.35
CA ILE A 174 -11.51 10.00 -1.17
C ILE A 174 -11.11 11.47 -1.18
N THR A 175 -11.28 12.13 -0.04
CA THR A 175 -10.95 13.55 0.18
C THR A 175 -9.66 13.72 0.97
N ARG A 176 -9.18 14.96 1.08
CA ARG A 176 -8.06 15.29 1.97
C ARG A 176 -8.37 14.92 3.43
N GLY A 177 -9.59 15.24 3.89
CA GLY A 177 -10.02 14.93 5.25
C GLY A 177 -10.03 13.43 5.54
N ASP A 178 -10.37 12.60 4.55
CA ASP A 178 -10.30 11.14 4.69
C ASP A 178 -8.85 10.66 4.88
N LEU A 179 -7.91 11.25 4.14
CA LEU A 179 -6.49 10.93 4.26
C LEU A 179 -5.88 11.43 5.57
N ASP A 180 -6.46 12.45 6.22
CA ASP A 180 -6.02 12.99 7.51
C ASP A 180 -6.46 12.11 8.70
N VAL A 181 -7.42 11.20 8.49
CA VAL A 181 -7.87 10.22 9.50
C VAL A 181 -6.95 9.00 9.53
N VAL A 182 -6.45 8.67 10.72
CA VAL A 182 -5.68 7.44 10.98
C VAL A 182 -6.59 6.23 10.86
N GLN A 183 -6.16 5.21 10.11
CA GLN A 183 -6.93 4.00 9.84
C GLN A 183 -6.70 2.90 10.89
N THR A 184 -5.64 2.99 11.68
CA THR A 184 -5.25 1.94 12.62
C THR A 184 -6.08 1.92 13.91
N GLU A 185 -6.53 0.72 14.25
CA GLU A 185 -7.20 0.40 15.52
C GLU A 185 -6.50 -0.78 16.20
N TRP A 186 -6.24 -0.64 17.50
CA TRP A 186 -5.89 -1.77 18.36
C TRP A 186 -7.18 -2.42 18.85
N ILE A 187 -7.35 -3.70 18.56
CA ILE A 187 -8.57 -4.45 18.85
C ILE A 187 -8.28 -5.62 19.77
N ASP A 188 -9.31 -6.16 20.40
CA ASP A 188 -9.21 -7.45 21.08
C ASP A 188 -9.21 -8.56 20.02
N PRO A 189 -8.27 -9.52 20.07
CA PRO A 189 -8.29 -10.65 19.14
C PRO A 189 -9.49 -11.55 19.43
N LEU A 190 -10.05 -12.13 18.37
CA LEU A 190 -10.98 -13.24 18.54
C LEU A 190 -10.21 -14.50 18.96
N GLY A 191 -10.71 -15.19 19.98
CA GLY A 191 -10.18 -16.46 20.47
C GLY A 191 -11.31 -17.38 20.91
N LEU A 192 -11.03 -18.69 20.91
CA LEU A 192 -11.92 -19.74 21.45
C LEU A 192 -11.39 -20.23 22.80
#